data_AF-A0A974XKM9-F1
#
_entry.id   AF-A0A974XKM9-F1
#
_cell.length_a   1.000
_cell.length_b   1.000
_cell.length_c   1.000
_cell.angle_alpha   90.00
_cell.angle_beta   90.00
_cell.angle_gamma   90.00
#
_symmetry.space_group_name_H-M   'P 1'
#
loop_
_entity.id
_entity.type
_entity.pdbx_description
1 polymer ?
#
loop_
_entity_poly.entity_id
_entity_poly.type
_entity_poly.pdbx_seq_one_letter_code
_entity_poly.pdbx_strand_id
1 'polypeptide(L)' 'MRKRIGRIFIYPVLSLLVMLAPMIVNQQASLFFWGEPEIPESLRNG' A
#
# COMPACT_ATOMS: atom_id res chain seq x y z
N MET A 1 -25.81 -19.58 10.80
CA MET A 1 -24.36 -19.88 10.71
C MET A 1 -23.51 -18.89 9.88
N ARG A 2 -24.07 -18.05 9.00
CA ARG A 2 -23.28 -17.14 8.13
C ARG A 2 -22.41 -16.07 8.84
N LYS A 3 -22.74 -15.69 10.08
CA LYS A 3 -22.01 -14.64 10.84
C LYS A 3 -20.66 -15.08 11.42
N ARG A 4 -20.39 -16.39 11.56
CA ARG A 4 -19.10 -16.89 12.07
C ARG A 4 -18.00 -16.87 11.01
N ILE A 5 -18.36 -17.18 9.76
CA ILE A 5 -17.42 -17.28 8.65
C ILE A 5 -16.85 -15.91 8.29
N GLY A 6 -17.69 -14.87 8.27
CA GLY A 6 -17.22 -13.49 8.00
C GLY A 6 -16.17 -12.99 8.99
N ARG A 7 -16.33 -13.26 10.30
CA ARG A 7 -15.35 -12.83 11.32
C ARG A 7 -13.99 -13.48 11.13
N ILE A 8 -13.95 -14.75 10.72
CA ILE A 8 -12.69 -15.49 10.51
C ILE A 8 -11.85 -14.85 9.39
N PHE A 9 -12.48 -14.30 8.36
CA PHE A 9 -11.78 -13.61 7.26
C PHE A 9 -11.51 -12.12 7.53
N ILE A 10 -12.34 -11.47 8.35
CA ILE A 10 -12.19 -10.05 8.66
C ILE A 10 -10.91 -9.78 9.47
N TYR A 11 -10.59 -10.60 10.47
CA TYR A 11 -9.39 -10.41 11.29
C TYR A 11 -8.06 -10.47 10.51
N PRO A 12 -7.79 -11.49 9.67
CA PRO A 12 -6.54 -11.55 8.91
C PRO A 12 -6.45 -10.44 7.84
N VAL A 13 -7.58 -10.04 7.25
CA VAL A 13 -7.61 -8.93 6.29
C VAL A 13 -7.30 -7.60 7.00
N LEU A 14 -7.90 -7.35 8.16
CA LEU A 14 -7.59 -6.17 8.97
C LEU A 14 -6.12 -6.13 9.40
N SER A 15 -5.57 -7.26 9.87
CA SER A 15 -4.14 -7.31 10.23
C SER A 15 -3.24 -7.05 9.03
N LEU A 16 -3.58 -7.60 7.85
CA LEU A 16 -2.82 -7.35 6.62
C LEU A 16 -2.87 -5.87 6.22
N LEU A 17 -4.04 -5.23 6.30
CA LEU A 17 -4.20 -3.80 6.01
C LEU A 17 -3.38 -2.93 6.97
N VAL A 18 -3.36 -3.25 8.26
CA VAL A 18 -2.55 -2.53 9.26
C VAL A 18 -1.06 -2.70 8.99
N MET A 19 -0.60 -3.90 8.58
CA MET A 19 0.80 -4.13 8.22
C MET A 19 1.22 -3.40 6.94
N LEU A 20 0.32 -3.26 5.96
CA LEU A 20 0.60 -2.58 4.70
C LEU A 20 0.45 -1.04 4.77
N ALA A 21 -0.33 -0.53 5.72
CA ALA A 21 -0.53 0.90 5.93
C ALA A 21 0.78 1.73 5.98
N PRO A 22 1.81 1.36 6.76
CA PRO A 22 3.06 2.13 6.81
C PRO A 22 3.82 2.13 5.47
N MET A 23 3.72 1.07 4.67
CA MET A 23 4.38 1.01 3.35
C MET A 23 3.76 2.00 2.37
N ILE A 24 2.43 2.10 2.35
CA ILE A 24 1.69 3.05 1.51
C ILE A 24 1.97 4.49 1.97
N VAL A 25 1.96 4.74 3.28
CA VAL A 25 2.25 6.08 3.83
C VAL A 25 3.68 6.50 3.53
N ASN A 26 4.67 5.59 3.61
CA ASN A 26 6.06 5.91 3.27
C ASN A 26 6.22 6.26 1.77
N GLN A 27 5.57 5.51 0.88
CA GLN A 27 5.58 5.81 -0.55
C GLN A 27 4.88 7.14 -0.87
N GLN A 28 3.70 7.38 -0.29
CA GLN A 28 2.99 8.64 -0.51
C GLN A 28 3.74 9.81 0.10
N ALA A 29 4.28 9.68 1.31
CA ALA A 29 5.14 10.71 1.91
C ALA A 29 6.33 11.01 0.99
N SER A 30 6.97 9.98 0.43
CA SER A 30 8.02 10.18 -0.56
C SER A 30 7.53 11.03 -1.75
N LEU A 31 6.37 10.71 -2.32
CA LEU A 31 5.79 11.45 -3.44
C LEU A 31 5.37 12.89 -3.07
N PHE A 32 4.80 13.10 -1.88
CA PHE A 32 4.35 14.41 -1.43
C PHE A 32 5.49 15.33 -0.98
N PHE A 33 6.54 14.79 -0.35
CA PHE A 33 7.68 15.56 0.13
C PHE A 33 8.80 15.71 -0.90
N TRP A 34 9.01 14.72 -1.76
CA TRP A 34 10.13 14.67 -2.71
C TRP A 34 9.71 14.72 -4.18
N GLY A 35 8.40 14.73 -4.47
CA GLY A 35 7.86 14.68 -5.83
C GLY A 35 7.80 13.26 -6.40
N GLU A 36 7.18 13.10 -7.57
CA GLU A 36 7.32 11.85 -8.32
C GLU A 36 8.81 11.62 -8.62
N PRO A 37 9.34 10.40 -8.43
CA PRO A 37 10.68 10.10 -8.88
C PRO A 37 10.70 10.36 -10.39
N GLU A 38 11.39 11.40 -10.82
CA GLU A 38 11.59 11.71 -12.23
C GLU A 38 12.20 10.46 -12.86
N ILE A 39 11.41 9.76 -13.68
CA ILE A 39 11.94 8.62 -14.44
C ILE A 39 13.09 9.21 -15.27
N PRO A 40 14.35 8.77 -15.05
CA PRO A 40 15.45 9.33 -15.78
C PRO A 40 15.17 9.13 -17.27
N GLU A 41 15.30 10.19 -18.08
CA GLU A 41 14.95 10.17 -19.50
C GLU A 41 15.60 9.01 -20.27
N SER A 42 16.73 8.52 -19.76
CA SER A 42 17.43 7.32 -20.26
C SER A 42 16.59 6.04 -20.23
N LEU A 43 15.60 5.92 -19.34
CA LEU A 43 14.65 4.80 -19.27
C LEU A 43 13.35 5.09 -20.01
N ARG A 44 13.06 6.37 -20.27
CA ARG A 44 11.85 6.81 -20.99
C ARG A 44 12.02 6.72 -22.52
N ASN A 45 13.25 6.90 -22.99
CA ASN A 45 13.64 6.91 -24.40
C ASN A 45 14.36 5.61 -24.84
N GLY A 46 14.31 4.56 -24.00
CA GLY A 46 14.91 3.24 -24.27
C GLY A 46 13.94 2.26 -24.90
#